data_AF-A0A2E0BRK1-F1
#
_entry.id   AF-A0A2E0BRK1-F1
#
_cell.length_a   1.000
_cell.length_b   1.000
_cell.length_c   1.000
_cell.angle_alpha   90.00
_cell.angle_beta   90.00
_cell.angle_gamma   90.00
#
_symmetry.space_group_name_H-M   'P 1'
#
loop_
_entity.id
_entity.type
_entity.pdbx_description
1 polymer ?
#
loop_
_entity_poly.entity_id
_entity_poly.type
_entity_poly.pdbx_seq_one_letter_code
_entity_poly.pdbx_strand_id
1 'polypeptide(L)'
;MKSIFPERIICLTEETTETIYLLGEQKRIIGISGFTVRPSKAKKEKKKICTFIDANIDEIISLNPDLVIGFSDIQADIAQKLIKRGVTVWINNYRDINGIFKMIGQVGMLVNQIEKSNNLIKEINTKLEVIKKKVKNFKIKPKIYFEEWYDPIITNIQWVSEIIELCGGENIFPASKKESLAKDRVIKNSEIIVEKNPDIILVSW
;
A
#
# COMPACT_ATOMS: atom_id res chain seq x y z
N MET A 1 7.47 -8.36 -32.64
CA MET A 1 6.26 -8.78 -31.89
C MET A 1 6.04 -7.77 -30.78
N LYS A 2 4.79 -7.41 -30.44
CA LYS A 2 4.53 -6.61 -29.25
C LYS A 2 4.96 -7.39 -28.00
N SER A 3 5.49 -6.69 -26.99
CA SER A 3 5.79 -7.29 -25.70
C SER A 3 4.54 -8.00 -25.14
N ILE A 4 4.72 -9.18 -24.55
CA ILE A 4 3.65 -9.88 -23.82
C ILE A 4 3.45 -9.30 -22.41
N PHE A 5 4.35 -8.42 -21.96
CA PHE A 5 4.29 -7.71 -20.69
C PHE A 5 3.81 -6.27 -20.90
N PRO A 6 3.12 -5.65 -19.92
CA PRO A 6 2.69 -4.25 -19.98
C PRO A 6 3.85 -3.28 -20.18
N GLU A 7 3.69 -2.29 -21.04
CA GLU A 7 4.66 -1.25 -21.37
C GLU A 7 4.14 0.15 -21.05
N ARG A 8 2.83 0.30 -20.80
CA ARG A 8 2.14 1.58 -20.57
C ARG A 8 1.27 1.48 -19.32
N ILE A 9 1.95 1.48 -18.19
CA ILE A 9 1.36 1.26 -16.86
C ILE A 9 0.95 2.59 -16.23
N ILE A 10 -0.26 2.60 -15.68
CA ILE A 10 -0.75 3.63 -14.77
C ILE A 10 -0.82 3.05 -13.36
N CYS A 11 -0.22 3.74 -12.39
CA CYS A 11 -0.28 3.37 -10.98
C CYS A 11 -1.21 4.35 -10.24
N LEU A 12 -2.32 3.84 -9.71
CA LEU A 12 -3.30 4.65 -8.97
C LEU A 12 -2.85 4.95 -7.53
N THR A 13 -1.83 4.23 -7.04
CA THR A 13 -1.25 4.40 -5.71
C THR A 13 0.29 4.42 -5.75
N GLU A 14 0.88 4.79 -4.62
CA GLU A 14 2.32 5.00 -4.50
C GLU A 14 3.12 3.69 -4.44
N GLU A 15 2.61 2.65 -3.79
CA GLU A 15 3.35 1.43 -3.46
C GLU A 15 3.75 0.65 -4.71
N THR A 16 2.85 0.55 -5.69
CA THR A 16 3.16 -0.04 -7.00
C THR A 16 4.15 0.83 -7.78
N THR A 17 4.02 2.17 -7.69
CA THR A 17 4.98 3.09 -8.31
C THR A 17 6.37 2.84 -7.74
N GLU A 18 6.53 2.86 -6.42
CA GLU A 18 7.80 2.61 -5.73
C GLU A 18 8.37 1.25 -6.11
N THR A 19 7.54 0.19 -6.09
CA THR A 19 7.96 -1.17 -6.44
C THR A 19 8.52 -1.25 -7.87
N ILE A 20 7.82 -0.71 -8.87
CA ILE A 20 8.29 -0.71 -10.27
C ILE A 20 9.61 0.08 -10.42
N TYR A 21 9.76 1.18 -9.67
CA TYR A 21 11.03 1.94 -9.63
C TYR A 21 12.17 1.12 -9.00
N LEU A 22 11.92 0.40 -7.91
CA LEU A 22 12.90 -0.47 -7.26
C LEU A 22 13.33 -1.64 -8.16
N LEU A 23 12.45 -2.11 -9.05
CA LEU A 23 12.76 -3.14 -10.05
C LEU A 23 13.50 -2.58 -11.29
N GLY A 24 13.63 -1.25 -11.40
CA GLY A 24 14.27 -0.57 -12.53
C GLY A 24 13.42 -0.45 -13.79
N GLU A 25 12.09 -0.63 -13.66
CA GLU A 25 11.14 -0.68 -14.78
C GLU A 25 10.29 0.60 -14.90
N GLN A 26 10.73 1.70 -14.29
CA GLN A 26 10.00 2.97 -14.25
C GLN A 26 9.66 3.55 -15.63
N LYS A 27 10.37 3.15 -16.69
CA LYS A 27 10.08 3.60 -18.07
C LYS A 27 8.68 3.17 -18.53
N ARG A 28 8.14 2.08 -17.97
CA ARG A 28 6.79 1.59 -18.26
C ARG A 28 5.69 2.45 -17.66
N ILE A 29 6.00 3.25 -16.64
CA ILE A 29 5.01 4.09 -15.96
C ILE A 29 4.75 5.35 -16.79
N ILE A 30 3.49 5.55 -17.17
CA ILE A 30 3.01 6.72 -17.91
C ILE A 30 2.10 7.65 -17.09
N GLY A 31 1.64 7.19 -15.93
CA GLY A 31 0.84 7.99 -15.00
C GLY A 31 0.92 7.45 -13.58
N ILE A 32 0.86 8.38 -12.61
CA ILE A 32 0.95 8.10 -11.17
C ILE A 32 -0.16 8.83 -10.40
N SER A 33 -0.36 8.43 -9.16
CA SER A 33 -1.12 9.20 -8.17
C SER A 33 -0.45 10.53 -7.86
N GLY A 34 -1.25 11.55 -7.56
CA GLY A 34 -0.77 12.82 -7.01
C GLY A 34 -0.08 12.67 -5.65
N PHE A 35 -0.38 11.59 -4.93
CA PHE A 35 0.19 11.27 -3.62
C PHE A 35 1.54 10.57 -3.66
N THR A 36 2.01 10.12 -4.82
CA THR A 36 3.32 9.47 -4.93
C THR A 36 4.45 10.42 -4.48
N VAL A 37 5.18 10.04 -3.43
CA VAL A 37 6.35 10.75 -2.91
C VAL A 37 7.66 9.95 -3.05
N ARG A 38 7.58 8.63 -3.28
CA ARG A 38 8.71 7.70 -3.37
C ARG A 38 8.73 6.94 -4.72
N PRO A 39 9.89 6.91 -5.40
CA PRO A 39 11.02 7.81 -5.17
C PRO A 39 10.64 9.25 -5.56
N SER A 40 11.28 10.26 -4.94
CA SER A 40 10.97 11.68 -5.18
C SER A 40 11.04 12.11 -6.65
N LYS A 41 11.85 11.42 -7.45
CA LYS A 41 11.94 11.61 -8.91
C LYS A 41 10.66 11.22 -9.65
N ALA A 42 9.89 10.24 -9.18
CA ALA A 42 8.64 9.81 -9.82
C ALA A 42 7.66 10.98 -9.94
N LYS A 43 7.52 11.78 -8.87
CA LYS A 43 6.65 12.96 -8.83
C LYS A 43 7.05 14.06 -9.83
N LYS A 44 8.31 14.08 -10.27
CA LYS A 44 8.86 15.03 -11.25
C LYS A 44 8.78 14.49 -12.68
N GLU A 45 9.02 13.19 -12.85
CA GLU A 45 9.14 12.54 -14.16
C GLU A 45 7.79 12.11 -14.74
N LYS A 46 6.78 11.88 -13.90
CA LYS A 46 5.53 11.23 -14.31
C LYS A 46 4.33 12.16 -14.20
N LYS A 47 3.37 11.95 -15.11
CA LYS A 47 2.10 12.66 -15.12
C LYS A 47 1.23 12.22 -13.94
N LYS A 48 0.63 13.17 -13.23
CA LYS A 48 -0.31 12.91 -12.14
C LYS A 48 -1.72 12.86 -12.72
N ILE A 49 -2.42 11.76 -12.52
CA ILE A 49 -3.67 11.45 -13.23
C ILE A 49 -4.84 11.10 -12.30
N CYS A 50 -4.55 10.88 -11.03
CA CYS A 50 -5.54 10.57 -10.01
C CYS A 50 -5.10 11.08 -8.64
N THR A 51 -6.07 11.22 -7.75
CA THR A 51 -5.89 11.26 -6.30
C THR A 51 -6.14 9.84 -5.76
N PHE A 52 -6.45 9.71 -4.47
CA PHE A 52 -6.71 8.42 -3.83
C PHE A 52 -8.12 7.89 -4.17
N ILE A 53 -9.09 8.79 -4.33
CA ILE A 53 -10.51 8.47 -4.57
C ILE A 53 -11.01 8.91 -5.96
N ASP A 54 -10.34 9.88 -6.58
CA ASP A 54 -10.78 10.46 -7.85
C ASP A 54 -9.74 10.26 -8.95
N ALA A 55 -10.21 9.99 -10.17
CA ALA A 55 -9.37 9.89 -11.34
C ALA A 55 -10.09 10.48 -12.56
N ASN A 56 -9.34 11.19 -13.40
CA ASN A 56 -9.85 11.64 -14.68
C ASN A 56 -9.80 10.47 -15.68
N ILE A 57 -10.93 9.78 -15.83
CA ILE A 57 -11.03 8.57 -16.66
C ILE A 57 -10.71 8.85 -18.14
N ASP A 58 -11.19 9.97 -18.68
CA ASP A 58 -10.94 10.31 -20.09
C ASP A 58 -9.46 10.64 -20.34
N GLU A 59 -8.82 11.31 -19.38
CA GLU A 59 -7.38 11.55 -19.42
C GLU A 59 -6.58 10.25 -19.33
N ILE A 60 -6.95 9.33 -18.43
CA ILE A 60 -6.34 8.00 -18.36
C ILE A 60 -6.45 7.28 -19.71
N ILE A 61 -7.63 7.28 -20.32
CA ILE A 61 -7.86 6.64 -21.62
C ILE A 61 -7.04 7.31 -22.73
N SER A 62 -6.93 8.64 -22.74
CA SER A 62 -6.14 9.36 -23.73
C SER A 62 -4.65 9.00 -23.71
N LEU A 63 -4.14 8.50 -22.58
CA LEU A 63 -2.78 8.02 -22.45
C LEU A 63 -2.60 6.60 -23.00
N ASN A 64 -3.67 5.93 -23.45
CA ASN A 64 -3.66 4.60 -24.03
C ASN A 64 -2.86 3.59 -23.17
N PRO A 65 -3.22 3.38 -21.89
CA PRO A 65 -2.57 2.40 -21.03
C PRO A 65 -2.89 0.98 -21.47
N ASP A 66 -1.95 0.07 -21.26
CA ASP A 66 -2.19 -1.38 -21.40
C ASP A 66 -2.45 -2.06 -20.05
N LEU A 67 -2.12 -1.40 -18.93
CA LEU A 67 -2.44 -1.84 -17.59
C LEU A 67 -2.63 -0.65 -16.63
N VAL A 68 -3.68 -0.71 -15.83
CA VAL A 68 -3.90 0.17 -14.67
C VAL A 68 -3.82 -0.65 -13.39
N ILE A 69 -3.03 -0.21 -12.41
CA ILE A 69 -2.83 -0.91 -11.13
C ILE A 69 -3.36 -0.08 -9.96
N GLY A 70 -4.13 -0.70 -9.07
CA GLY A 70 -4.65 -0.10 -7.84
C GLY A 70 -4.52 -1.01 -6.61
N PHE A 71 -4.91 -0.50 -5.44
CA PHE A 71 -4.64 -1.15 -4.14
C PHE A 71 -5.87 -1.66 -3.39
N SER A 72 -7.05 -1.05 -3.51
CA SER A 72 -8.15 -1.43 -2.61
C SER A 72 -9.53 -1.10 -3.17
N ASP A 73 -10.55 -1.40 -2.35
CA ASP A 73 -11.94 -1.02 -2.56
C ASP A 73 -12.12 0.48 -2.81
N ILE A 74 -11.21 1.32 -2.31
CA ILE A 74 -11.22 2.77 -2.53
C ILE A 74 -11.12 3.11 -4.03
N GLN A 75 -10.43 2.28 -4.83
CA GLN A 75 -10.34 2.46 -6.28
C GLN A 75 -11.34 1.59 -7.07
N ALA A 76 -12.32 0.95 -6.42
CA ALA A 76 -13.25 0.04 -7.09
C ALA A 76 -14.09 0.73 -8.16
N ASP A 77 -14.58 1.94 -7.90
CA ASP A 77 -15.37 2.70 -8.87
C ASP A 77 -14.53 3.18 -10.07
N ILE A 78 -13.28 3.59 -9.81
CA ILE A 78 -12.32 3.93 -10.86
C ILE A 78 -12.06 2.70 -11.73
N ALA A 79 -11.78 1.54 -11.10
CA ALA A 79 -11.54 0.28 -11.80
C ALA A 79 -12.76 -0.11 -12.66
N GLN A 80 -13.97 -0.03 -12.10
CA GLN A 80 -15.19 -0.35 -12.84
C GLN A 80 -15.36 0.54 -14.07
N LYS A 81 -15.14 1.86 -13.95
CA LYS A 81 -15.23 2.81 -15.06
C LYS A 81 -14.20 2.51 -16.15
N LEU A 82 -12.97 2.16 -15.78
CA LEU A 82 -11.90 1.81 -16.71
C LEU A 82 -12.17 0.49 -17.44
N ILE A 83 -12.61 -0.54 -16.71
CA ILE A 83 -12.98 -1.84 -17.30
C ILE A 83 -14.12 -1.68 -18.30
N LYS A 84 -15.16 -0.88 -17.98
CA LYS A 84 -16.26 -0.55 -18.90
C LYS A 84 -15.80 0.15 -20.18
N ARG A 85 -14.60 0.74 -20.17
CA ARG A 85 -13.97 1.41 -21.33
C ARG A 85 -12.90 0.53 -21.99
N GLY A 86 -12.82 -0.75 -21.64
CA GLY A 86 -11.94 -1.74 -22.26
C GLY A 86 -10.50 -1.73 -21.75
N VAL A 87 -10.22 -1.07 -20.63
CA VAL A 87 -8.86 -1.02 -20.05
C VAL A 87 -8.65 -2.20 -19.09
N THR A 88 -7.51 -2.88 -19.20
CA THR A 88 -7.10 -3.91 -18.25
C THR A 88 -6.75 -3.26 -16.91
N VAL A 89 -7.39 -3.72 -15.83
CA VAL A 89 -7.15 -3.23 -14.47
C VAL A 89 -6.76 -4.37 -13.55
N TRP A 90 -5.73 -4.16 -12.73
CA TRP A 90 -5.32 -5.07 -11.66
C TRP A 90 -5.44 -4.35 -10.32
N ILE A 91 -6.42 -4.77 -9.50
CA ILE A 91 -6.64 -4.25 -8.17
C ILE A 91 -6.11 -5.26 -7.15
N ASN A 92 -5.19 -4.81 -6.31
CA ASN A 92 -4.72 -5.57 -5.15
C ASN A 92 -5.67 -5.35 -3.96
N ASN A 93 -5.47 -6.10 -2.87
CA ASN A 93 -6.16 -5.83 -1.62
C ASN A 93 -5.41 -6.43 -0.42
N TYR A 94 -4.10 -6.21 -0.35
CA TYR A 94 -3.28 -6.76 0.75
C TYR A 94 -3.63 -6.09 2.08
N ARG A 95 -3.60 -6.86 3.17
CA ARG A 95 -3.88 -6.38 4.53
C ARG A 95 -2.76 -6.71 5.50
N ASP A 96 -1.90 -7.65 5.17
CA ASP A 96 -0.77 -8.13 5.94
C ASP A 96 0.56 -7.90 5.20
N ILE A 97 1.67 -8.03 5.93
CA ILE A 97 3.03 -7.93 5.40
C ILE A 97 3.28 -8.99 4.32
N ASN A 98 2.75 -10.20 4.50
CA ASN A 98 2.86 -11.25 3.50
C ASN A 98 2.12 -10.89 2.20
N GLY A 99 0.97 -10.22 2.29
CA GLY A 99 0.27 -9.66 1.14
C GLY A 99 1.06 -8.58 0.42
N ILE A 100 1.81 -7.74 1.15
CA ILE A 100 2.76 -6.78 0.55
C ILE A 100 3.83 -7.54 -0.24
N PHE A 101 4.39 -8.63 0.30
CA PHE A 101 5.37 -9.45 -0.43
C PHE A 101 4.76 -10.11 -1.68
N LYS A 102 3.52 -10.60 -1.60
CA LYS A 102 2.80 -11.13 -2.76
C LYS A 102 2.63 -10.05 -3.84
N MET A 103 2.24 -8.84 -3.47
CA MET A 103 2.12 -7.72 -4.40
C MET A 103 3.45 -7.41 -5.07
N ILE A 104 4.57 -7.35 -4.32
CA ILE A 104 5.91 -7.13 -4.89
C ILE A 104 6.26 -8.23 -5.89
N GLY A 105 6.01 -9.50 -5.54
CA GLY A 105 6.27 -10.65 -6.42
C GLY A 105 5.41 -10.62 -7.69
N GLN A 106 4.13 -10.30 -7.56
CA GLN A 106 3.19 -10.17 -8.68
C GLN A 106 3.55 -9.02 -9.61
N VAL A 107 3.94 -7.85 -9.07
CA VAL A 107 4.51 -6.76 -9.88
C VAL A 107 5.75 -7.25 -10.62
N GLY A 108 6.65 -7.95 -9.94
CA GLY A 108 7.83 -8.58 -10.56
C GLY A 108 7.47 -9.49 -11.73
N MET A 109 6.45 -10.33 -11.60
CA MET A 109 5.96 -11.15 -12.71
C MET A 109 5.39 -10.31 -13.86
N LEU A 110 4.59 -9.29 -13.56
CA LEU A 110 3.97 -8.41 -14.55
C LEU A 110 5.01 -7.65 -15.39
N VAL A 111 6.13 -7.23 -14.80
CA VAL A 111 7.18 -6.48 -15.52
C VAL A 111 8.37 -7.35 -15.93
N ASN A 112 8.25 -8.68 -15.85
CA ASN A 112 9.32 -9.64 -16.17
C ASN A 112 10.62 -9.45 -15.37
N GLN A 113 10.49 -9.20 -14.07
CA GLN A 113 11.58 -8.97 -13.12
C GLN A 113 11.46 -9.86 -11.87
N ILE A 114 11.12 -11.15 -12.07
CA ILE A 114 10.89 -12.14 -11.00
C ILE A 114 12.10 -12.24 -10.05
N GLU A 115 13.31 -12.29 -10.60
CA GLU A 115 14.54 -12.39 -9.80
C GLU A 115 14.74 -11.14 -8.93
N LYS A 116 14.58 -9.93 -9.51
CA LYS A 116 14.71 -8.68 -8.77
C LYS A 116 13.63 -8.54 -7.69
N SER A 117 12.39 -8.94 -7.96
CA SER A 117 11.33 -8.91 -6.94
C SER A 117 11.61 -9.88 -5.80
N ASN A 118 12.11 -11.08 -6.09
CA ASN A 118 12.49 -12.03 -5.05
C ASN A 118 13.65 -11.51 -4.20
N ASN A 119 14.64 -10.88 -4.82
CA ASN A 119 15.75 -10.24 -4.09
C ASN A 119 15.26 -9.09 -3.21
N LEU A 120 14.34 -8.25 -3.70
CA LEU A 120 13.73 -7.17 -2.92
C LEU A 120 12.96 -7.71 -1.70
N ILE A 121 12.14 -8.74 -1.89
CA ILE A 121 11.40 -9.40 -0.80
C ILE A 121 12.38 -9.96 0.24
N LYS A 122 13.46 -10.63 -0.21
CA LYS A 122 14.50 -11.18 0.67
C LYS A 122 15.21 -10.09 1.47
N GLU A 123 15.51 -8.94 0.85
CA GLU A 123 16.14 -7.81 1.53
C GLU A 123 15.23 -7.24 2.63
N ILE A 124 13.95 -7.00 2.31
CA ILE A 124 12.97 -6.49 3.28
C ILE A 124 12.80 -7.49 4.43
N ASN A 125 12.62 -8.78 4.11
CA ASN A 125 12.46 -9.82 5.14
C ASN A 125 13.69 -9.92 6.05
N THR A 126 14.89 -9.78 5.49
CA THR A 126 16.13 -9.76 6.29
C THR A 126 16.14 -8.59 7.28
N LYS A 127 15.70 -7.39 6.87
CA LYS A 127 15.58 -6.23 7.75
C LYS A 127 14.55 -6.48 8.86
N LEU A 128 13.40 -7.07 8.54
CA LEU A 128 12.39 -7.43 9.54
C LEU A 128 12.92 -8.44 10.56
N GLU A 129 13.67 -9.46 10.13
CA GLU A 129 14.28 -10.43 11.05
C GLU A 129 15.34 -9.82 11.96
N VAL A 130 16.11 -8.84 11.46
CA VAL A 130 17.04 -8.07 12.31
C VAL A 130 16.29 -7.30 13.39
N ILE A 131 15.18 -6.64 13.04
CA ILE A 131 14.34 -5.92 14.02
C ILE A 131 13.77 -6.90 15.04
N LYS A 132 13.19 -8.02 14.58
CA LYS A 132 12.61 -9.06 15.44
C LYS A 132 13.62 -9.62 16.44
N LYS A 133 14.88 -9.81 16.04
CA LYS A 133 15.96 -10.23 16.95
C LYS A 133 16.29 -9.18 17.99
N LYS A 134 16.31 -7.89 17.62
CA LYS A 134 16.61 -6.79 18.55
C LYS A 134 15.54 -6.66 19.64
N VAL A 135 14.27 -6.79 19.29
CA VAL A 135 13.15 -6.57 20.23
C VAL A 135 12.93 -7.73 21.20
N LYS A 136 13.47 -8.93 20.95
CA LYS A 136 13.34 -10.10 21.86
C LYS A 136 13.81 -9.81 23.29
N ASN A 137 14.74 -8.88 23.45
CA ASN A 137 15.31 -8.53 24.75
C ASN A 137 14.57 -7.37 25.43
N PHE A 138 13.50 -6.86 24.84
CA PHE A 138 12.73 -5.77 25.44
C PHE A 138 11.91 -6.31 26.61
N LYS A 139 12.10 -5.71 27.79
CA LYS A 139 11.36 -6.05 29.01
C LYS A 139 9.98 -5.41 29.04
N ILE A 140 9.79 -4.31 28.30
CA ILE A 140 8.57 -3.52 28.26
C ILE A 140 8.03 -3.59 26.84
N LYS A 141 6.72 -3.82 26.73
CA LYS A 141 5.97 -3.73 25.48
C LYS A 141 5.06 -2.50 25.56
N PRO A 142 5.43 -1.37 24.96
CA PRO A 142 4.60 -0.16 25.02
C PRO A 142 3.26 -0.41 24.32
N LYS A 143 2.18 0.06 24.93
CA LYS A 143 0.85 0.11 24.34
C LYS A 143 0.81 1.19 23.27
N ILE A 144 0.56 0.78 22.04
CA ILE A 144 0.55 1.67 20.88
C ILE A 144 -0.89 1.85 20.40
N TYR A 145 -1.31 3.11 20.31
CA TYR A 145 -2.44 3.52 19.49
C TYR A 145 -1.93 4.04 18.15
N PHE A 146 -2.58 3.62 17.05
CA PHE A 146 -2.30 4.16 15.72
C PHE A 146 -3.60 4.61 15.08
N GLU A 147 -3.64 5.90 14.74
CA GLU A 147 -4.75 6.55 14.06
C GLU A 147 -4.47 6.65 12.56
N GLU A 148 -5.26 5.93 11.77
CA GLU A 148 -5.21 5.89 10.30
C GLU A 148 -6.01 7.04 9.67
N TRP A 149 -7.04 7.54 10.36
CA TRP A 149 -7.87 8.65 9.91
C TRP A 149 -8.56 9.34 11.09
N TYR A 150 -8.81 10.65 10.98
CA TYR A 150 -9.33 11.47 12.08
C TYR A 150 -10.86 11.58 12.12
N ASP A 151 -11.57 11.60 10.98
CA ASP A 151 -13.03 11.79 10.93
C ASP A 151 -13.72 10.92 9.85
N PRO A 152 -14.43 9.84 10.23
CA PRO A 152 -14.49 9.31 11.61
C PRO A 152 -13.13 8.74 12.04
N ILE A 153 -12.89 8.59 13.34
CA ILE A 153 -11.65 7.99 13.86
C ILE A 153 -11.53 6.54 13.35
N ILE A 154 -10.50 6.25 12.55
CA ILE A 154 -10.20 4.91 12.05
C ILE A 154 -8.89 4.44 12.67
N THR A 155 -8.91 3.24 13.27
CA THR A 155 -7.70 2.61 13.79
C THR A 155 -7.00 1.77 12.73
N ASN A 156 -5.75 1.44 13.01
CA ASN A 156 -4.85 0.67 12.17
C ASN A 156 -5.43 -0.59 11.50
N ILE A 157 -5.09 -0.73 10.22
CA ILE A 157 -5.11 -1.96 9.43
C ILE A 157 -4.14 -3.05 9.96
N GLN A 158 -4.30 -4.29 9.48
CA GLN A 158 -3.53 -5.45 9.94
C GLN A 158 -2.01 -5.29 9.79
N TRP A 159 -1.48 -4.86 8.64
CA TRP A 159 -0.02 -4.76 8.44
C TRP A 159 0.62 -3.72 9.37
N VAL A 160 -0.12 -2.68 9.76
CA VAL A 160 0.32 -1.72 10.80
C VAL A 160 0.35 -2.43 12.16
N SER A 161 -0.66 -3.24 12.49
CA SER A 161 -0.65 -4.07 13.71
C SER A 161 0.57 -5.00 13.72
N GLU A 162 0.87 -5.64 12.60
CA GLU A 162 2.03 -6.54 12.46
C GLU A 162 3.34 -5.79 12.65
N ILE A 163 3.49 -4.57 12.10
CA ILE A 163 4.67 -3.74 12.32
C ILE A 163 4.80 -3.33 13.80
N ILE A 164 3.71 -2.92 14.45
CA ILE A 164 3.69 -2.59 15.88
C ILE A 164 4.21 -3.78 16.69
N GLU A 165 3.63 -4.97 16.46
CA GLU A 165 3.99 -6.20 17.17
C GLU A 165 5.44 -6.65 16.85
N LEU A 166 5.88 -6.53 15.60
CA LEU A 166 7.26 -6.82 15.16
C LEU A 166 8.30 -5.89 15.81
N CYS A 167 7.92 -4.65 16.09
CA CYS A 167 8.73 -3.66 16.78
C CYS A 167 8.67 -3.80 18.32
N GLY A 168 7.95 -4.79 18.85
CA GLY A 168 7.85 -5.07 20.28
C GLY A 168 6.76 -4.29 21.03
N GLY A 169 5.91 -3.56 20.31
CA GLY A 169 4.74 -2.89 20.86
C GLY A 169 3.53 -3.81 21.02
N GLU A 170 2.56 -3.36 21.80
CA GLU A 170 1.24 -3.96 21.94
C GLU A 170 0.21 -3.05 21.26
N ASN A 171 -0.43 -3.53 20.19
CA ASN A 171 -1.55 -2.80 19.57
C ASN A 171 -2.75 -2.82 20.54
N ILE A 172 -3.24 -1.64 20.94
CA ILE A 172 -4.37 -1.53 21.87
C ILE A 172 -5.72 -1.94 21.26
N PHE A 173 -5.82 -2.06 19.92
CA PHE A 173 -6.99 -2.54 19.18
C PHE A 173 -6.69 -3.81 18.37
N PRO A 174 -6.39 -4.95 19.00
CA PRO A 174 -6.00 -6.16 18.27
C PRO A 174 -7.12 -6.79 17.43
N ALA A 175 -8.38 -6.39 17.65
CA ALA A 175 -9.50 -6.84 16.82
C ALA A 175 -9.48 -6.21 15.41
N SER A 176 -8.94 -5.00 15.26
CA SER A 176 -8.90 -4.29 13.98
C SER A 176 -8.11 -5.04 12.92
N LYS A 177 -7.14 -5.87 13.32
CA LYS A 177 -6.33 -6.69 12.41
C LYS A 177 -7.12 -7.79 11.69
N LYS A 178 -8.35 -8.07 12.11
CA LYS A 178 -9.25 -9.02 11.42
C LYS A 178 -10.14 -8.31 10.40
N GLU A 179 -10.21 -6.99 10.46
CA GLU A 179 -11.11 -6.17 9.65
C GLU A 179 -10.38 -5.61 8.43
N SER A 180 -10.83 -6.05 7.25
CA SER A 180 -10.20 -5.67 5.98
C SER A 180 -10.53 -4.22 5.60
N LEU A 181 -11.77 -3.79 5.77
CA LEU A 181 -12.23 -2.49 5.26
C LEU A 181 -12.11 -1.41 6.34
N ALA A 182 -11.78 -0.19 5.94
CA ALA A 182 -11.59 0.93 6.88
C ALA A 182 -12.85 1.24 7.70
N LYS A 183 -14.03 1.11 7.09
CA LYS A 183 -15.34 1.30 7.76
C LYS A 183 -15.56 0.37 8.96
N ASP A 184 -14.95 -0.82 8.94
CA ASP A 184 -15.08 -1.83 9.98
C ASP A 184 -14.03 -1.62 11.10
N ARG A 185 -13.13 -0.65 10.93
CA ARG A 185 -12.10 -0.22 11.90
C ARG A 185 -12.42 1.13 12.56
N VAL A 186 -13.64 1.63 12.39
CA VAL A 186 -14.07 2.91 12.99
C VAL A 186 -14.24 2.76 14.50
N ILE A 187 -13.59 3.65 15.26
CA ILE A 187 -13.77 3.77 16.71
C ILE A 187 -14.97 4.68 16.97
N LYS A 188 -16.10 4.09 17.37
CA LYS A 188 -17.35 4.82 17.60
C LYS A 188 -17.38 5.64 18.90
N ASN A 189 -16.67 5.18 19.94
CA ASN A 189 -16.51 5.91 21.20
C ASN A 189 -15.03 6.16 21.44
N SER A 190 -14.57 7.42 21.34
CA SER A 190 -13.17 7.79 21.55
C SER A 190 -12.70 7.63 23.00
N GLU A 191 -13.60 7.59 23.99
CA GLU A 191 -13.24 7.37 25.41
C GLU A 191 -12.49 6.05 25.62
N ILE A 192 -12.77 5.04 24.79
CA ILE A 192 -12.07 3.74 24.86
C ILE A 192 -10.56 3.87 24.60
N ILE A 193 -10.13 4.89 23.85
CA ILE A 193 -8.71 5.17 23.61
C ILE A 193 -8.07 5.66 24.92
N VAL A 194 -8.74 6.56 25.63
CA VAL A 194 -8.31 7.10 26.92
C VAL A 194 -8.27 5.99 27.98
N GLU A 195 -9.31 5.16 28.06
CA GLU A 195 -9.39 4.02 28.97
C GLU A 195 -8.27 2.99 28.73
N LYS A 196 -7.91 2.75 27.46
CA LYS A 196 -6.81 1.86 27.10
C LYS A 196 -5.43 2.40 27.49
N ASN A 197 -5.33 3.72 27.71
CA ASN A 197 -4.15 4.44 28.17
C ASN A 197 -2.88 4.05 27.40
N PRO A 198 -2.79 4.38 26.09
CA PRO A 198 -1.62 4.07 25.29
C PRO A 198 -0.39 4.83 25.78
N ASP A 199 0.76 4.15 25.76
CA ASP A 199 2.06 4.76 26.07
C ASP A 199 2.53 5.66 24.92
N ILE A 200 2.16 5.31 23.67
CA ILE A 200 2.53 6.03 22.46
C ILE A 200 1.32 6.12 21.54
N ILE A 201 1.11 7.32 21.00
CA ILE A 201 0.11 7.60 19.96
C ILE A 201 0.86 7.93 18.66
N LEU A 202 0.55 7.16 17.62
CA LEU A 202 1.03 7.38 16.25
C LEU A 202 -0.14 7.83 15.38
N VAL A 203 0.12 8.77 14.49
CA VAL A 203 -0.90 9.37 13.62
C VAL A 203 -0.34 9.47 12.20
N SER A 204 -1.13 9.05 11.22
CA SER A 204 -0.78 9.16 9.80
C SER A 204 -2.05 9.33 8.96
N TRP A 205 -2.28 10.54 8.44
CA TRP A 205 -3.42 10.90 7.59
C TRP A 205 -2.97 11.28 6.19
#